data_AF-A0AAP0RZE9-F1
#
_entry.id   AF-A0AAP0RZE9-F1
#
_cell.length_a   1.000
_cell.length_b   1.000
_cell.length_c   1.000
_cell.angle_alpha   90.00
_cell.angle_beta   90.00
_cell.angle_gamma   90.00
#
_symmetry.space_group_name_H-M   'P 1'
#
loop_
_entity.id
_entity.type
_entity.pdbx_description
1 polymer ?
#
loop_
_entity_poly.entity_id
_entity_poly.type
_entity_poly.pdbx_seq_one_letter_code
_entity_poly.pdbx_strand_id
1 'polypeptide(L)'
;MSGCSIRALWILTNYDTVVFSRRFPVVERRWRAACMSENEKTGEDNLSYTVFPVLPSDSELAAAFVDRKKREGSARGFGIRVIQSAEGSDSWVDDPITRHIISLQINKEEEGEDQLLWPLILHIKGHYCILVLPLVEPRHLNAYARICKRSDCGNAIGADESLSSLLLDLPSITGYGHLWLDILLVT
;
A
#
# COMPACT_ATOMS: atom_id res chain seq x y z
N MET A 1 0.61 10.54 21.21
CA MET A 1 -0.30 10.97 20.13
C MET A 1 0.37 10.62 18.81
N SER A 2 -0.02 9.50 18.20
CA SER A 2 0.57 9.06 16.92
C SER A 2 0.00 9.94 15.81
N GLY A 3 0.82 10.84 15.27
CA GLY A 3 0.42 11.74 14.19
C GLY A 3 0.42 11.01 12.84
N CYS A 4 -0.52 11.34 11.97
CA CYS A 4 -0.52 10.87 10.59
C CYS A 4 0.71 11.45 9.87
N SER A 5 1.68 10.62 9.53
CA SER A 5 2.87 11.02 8.78
C SER A 5 2.87 10.36 7.40
N ILE A 6 3.50 11.01 6.42
CA ILE A 6 3.64 10.49 5.06
C ILE A 6 5.10 10.10 4.82
N ARG A 7 5.34 8.90 4.28
CA ARG A 7 6.67 8.41 3.86
C ARG A 7 7.04 8.96 2.49
N ALA A 8 6.09 8.95 1.56
CA ALA A 8 6.27 9.44 0.20
C ALA A 8 4.95 9.82 -0.49
N LEU A 9 5.05 10.62 -1.55
CA LEU A 9 3.97 11.06 -2.41
C LEU A 9 4.43 11.02 -3.87
N TRP A 10 3.55 10.57 -4.77
CA TRP A 10 3.76 10.63 -6.21
C TRP A 10 2.51 11.15 -6.92
N ILE A 11 2.73 11.88 -8.01
CA ILE A 11 1.67 12.32 -8.93
C ILE A 11 2.03 11.78 -10.31
N LEU A 12 1.13 10.98 -10.85
CA LEU A 12 1.22 10.40 -12.18
C LEU A 12 0.21 11.05 -13.11
N THR A 13 0.56 11.18 -14.38
CA THR A 13 -0.40 11.55 -15.43
C THR A 13 -1.27 10.35 -15.82
N ASN A 14 -2.27 10.59 -16.66
CA ASN A 14 -3.07 9.55 -17.29
C ASN A 14 -2.29 8.68 -18.30
N TYR A 15 -1.06 9.06 -18.65
CA TYR A 15 -0.11 8.26 -19.41
C TYR A 15 0.84 7.46 -18.51
N ASP A 16 0.51 7.35 -17.22
CA ASP A 16 1.24 6.57 -16.21
C ASP A 16 2.70 7.04 -16.00
N THR A 17 3.00 8.31 -16.32
CA THR A 17 4.30 8.94 -16.06
C THR A 17 4.29 9.71 -14.74
N VAL A 18 5.30 9.52 -13.90
CA VAL A 18 5.49 10.32 -12.68
C VAL A 18 5.96 11.72 -13.07
N VAL A 19 5.15 12.74 -12.77
CA VAL A 19 5.48 14.16 -13.02
C VAL A 19 5.93 14.89 -11.76
N PHE A 20 5.64 14.32 -10.59
CA PHE A 20 6.09 14.85 -9.31
C PHE A 20 6.25 13.70 -8.31
N SER A 21 7.34 13.74 -7.55
CA SER A 21 7.55 12.84 -6.42
C SER A 21 8.16 13.60 -5.25
N ARG A 22 7.73 13.27 -4.02
CA ARG A 22 8.28 13.82 -2.78
C ARG A 22 8.47 12.70 -1.78
N ARG A 23 9.70 12.55 -1.29
CA ARG A 23 10.06 11.59 -0.24
C ARG A 23 10.24 12.35 1.07
N PHE A 24 9.94 11.71 2.20
CA PHE A 24 10.11 12.27 3.54
C PHE A 24 11.18 11.46 4.32
N PRO A 25 12.48 11.79 4.17
CA PRO A 25 13.58 10.92 4.63
C PRO A 25 13.59 10.64 6.13
N VAL A 26 13.12 11.59 6.94
CA VAL A 26 13.03 11.43 8.40
C VAL A 26 11.98 10.39 8.77
N VAL A 27 10.82 10.42 8.12
CA VAL A 27 9.74 9.46 8.31
C VAL A 27 10.18 8.09 7.82
N GLU A 28 10.81 8.04 6.64
CA GLU A 28 11.34 6.80 6.08
C GLU A 28 12.38 6.15 7.00
N ARG A 29 13.35 6.92 7.51
CA ARG A 29 14.37 6.40 8.42
C ARG A 29 13.76 5.80 9.69
N ARG A 30 12.74 6.45 10.27
CA ARG A 30 12.01 5.93 11.43
C ARG A 30 11.30 4.62 11.12
N TRP A 31 10.66 4.55 9.95
CA TRP A 31 10.01 3.33 9.50
C TRP A 31 11.02 2.18 9.36
N ARG A 32 12.20 2.41 8.75
CA ARG A 32 13.22 1.35 8.62
C ARG A 32 13.69 0.81 9.96
N ALA A 33 13.90 1.72 10.92
CA ALA A 33 14.28 1.33 12.27
C ALA A 33 13.20 0.48 12.94
N ALA A 34 11.92 0.80 12.71
CA ALA A 34 10.81 -0.01 13.17
C ALA A 34 10.83 -1.42 12.54
N CYS A 35 11.10 -1.54 11.23
CA CYS A 35 11.23 -2.84 10.56
C CYS A 35 12.37 -3.68 11.09
N MET A 36 13.55 -3.09 11.29
CA MET A 36 14.69 -3.78 11.89
C MET A 36 14.32 -4.32 13.29
N SER A 37 13.67 -3.50 14.11
CA SER A 37 13.23 -3.90 15.45
C SER A 37 12.12 -4.96 15.46
N GLU A 38 11.32 -5.06 14.40
CA GLU A 38 10.29 -6.09 14.27
C GLU A 38 10.91 -7.42 13.85
N ASN A 39 11.81 -7.39 12.87
CA ASN A 39 12.56 -8.57 12.41
C ASN A 39 13.40 -9.20 13.55
N GLU A 40 13.95 -8.39 14.46
CA GLU A 40 14.67 -8.88 15.64
C GLU A 40 13.76 -9.58 16.67
N LYS A 41 12.46 -9.26 16.70
CA LYS A 41 11.48 -9.87 17.64
C LYS A 41 10.92 -11.18 17.12
N THR A 42 10.77 -11.31 15.80
CA THR A 42 10.35 -12.55 15.12
C THR A 42 11.58 -13.40 14.82
N GLY A 43 12.10 -14.11 15.82
CA GLY A 43 13.18 -15.08 15.60
C GLY A 43 12.75 -16.18 14.63
N GLU A 44 13.58 -16.42 13.61
CA GLU A 44 13.71 -17.61 12.74
C GLU A 44 12.45 -18.33 12.17
N ASP A 45 11.22 -17.82 12.32
CA ASP A 45 10.03 -18.50 11.82
C ASP A 45 9.47 -17.90 10.50
N ASN A 46 10.02 -18.40 9.40
CA ASN A 46 9.36 -18.76 8.13
C ASN A 46 8.19 -17.91 7.59
N LEU A 47 8.32 -16.59 7.46
CA LEU A 47 7.63 -15.86 6.40
C LEU A 47 8.66 -15.10 5.54
N SER A 48 8.77 -15.49 4.27
CA SER A 48 9.64 -14.95 3.21
C SER A 48 9.25 -13.54 2.75
N TYR A 49 8.98 -12.66 3.70
CA TYR A 49 8.76 -11.25 3.41
C TYR A 49 9.82 -10.48 4.17
N THR A 50 11.02 -10.51 3.59
CA THR A 50 12.04 -9.55 3.95
C THR A 50 11.43 -8.17 3.68
N VAL A 51 11.05 -7.45 4.74
CA VAL A 51 10.45 -6.13 4.59
C VAL A 51 11.52 -5.19 4.07
N PHE A 52 11.65 -5.07 2.74
CA PHE A 52 12.68 -4.27 2.08
C PHE A 52 12.41 -2.79 2.37
N PRO A 53 13.27 -2.12 3.16
CA PRO A 53 12.96 -0.82 3.71
C PRO A 53 13.40 0.32 2.77
N VAL A 54 13.23 0.11 1.48
CA VAL A 54 13.71 1.03 0.44
C VAL A 54 12.52 1.48 -0.39
N LEU A 55 12.28 2.78 -0.45
CA LEU A 55 11.26 3.33 -1.35
C LEU A 55 11.67 3.10 -2.81
N PRO A 56 10.72 2.75 -3.70
CA PRO A 56 11.02 2.61 -5.11
C PRO A 56 11.47 3.94 -5.74
N SER A 57 12.24 3.82 -6.81
CA SER A 57 12.45 4.87 -7.79
C SER A 57 11.14 5.23 -8.49
N ASP A 58 11.11 6.38 -9.16
CA ASP A 58 9.92 6.83 -9.85
C ASP A 58 9.58 5.94 -11.06
N SER A 59 10.58 5.36 -11.71
CA SER A 59 10.40 4.38 -12.81
C SER A 59 9.86 3.04 -12.32
N GLU A 60 10.39 2.52 -11.21
CA GLU A 60 9.90 1.26 -10.61
C GLU A 60 8.44 1.42 -10.16
N LEU A 61 8.12 2.54 -9.52
CA LEU A 61 6.75 2.83 -9.10
C LEU A 61 5.79 2.96 -10.30
N ALA A 62 6.20 3.67 -11.35
CA ALA A 62 5.41 3.83 -12.56
C ALA A 62 5.13 2.48 -13.23
N ALA A 63 6.16 1.64 -13.39
CA ALA A 63 6.02 0.30 -13.96
C ALA A 63 5.06 -0.57 -13.13
N ALA A 64 5.26 -0.62 -11.81
CA ALA A 64 4.39 -1.38 -10.92
C ALA A 64 2.93 -0.87 -10.94
N PHE A 65 2.72 0.44 -11.05
CA PHE A 65 1.39 1.03 -11.17
C PHE A 65 0.69 0.64 -12.48
N VAL A 66 1.43 0.63 -13.60
CA VAL A 66 0.92 0.17 -14.90
C VAL A 66 0.54 -1.31 -14.84
N ASP A 67 1.40 -2.14 -14.25
CA ASP A 67 1.15 -3.59 -14.18
C ASP A 67 -0.03 -3.90 -13.28
N ARG A 68 -0.15 -3.20 -12.14
CA ARG A 68 -1.34 -3.28 -11.29
C ARG A 68 -2.60 -2.82 -12.04
N LYS A 69 -2.57 -1.71 -12.77
CA LYS A 69 -3.71 -1.21 -13.57
C LYS A 69 -4.15 -2.21 -14.64
N LYS A 70 -3.22 -2.90 -15.30
CA LYS A 70 -3.53 -3.99 -16.25
C LYS A 70 -4.20 -5.17 -15.54
N ARG A 71 -3.62 -5.63 -14.43
CA ARG A 71 -4.10 -6.76 -13.63
C ARG A 71 -5.49 -6.50 -13.03
N GLU A 72 -5.74 -5.27 -12.57
CA GLU A 72 -7.01 -4.85 -11.96
C GLU A 72 -8.02 -4.26 -12.97
N GLY A 73 -7.65 -4.16 -14.25
CA GLY A 73 -8.48 -3.62 -15.34
C GLY A 73 -8.66 -2.10 -15.35
N SER A 74 -8.36 -1.38 -14.26
CA SER A 74 -8.40 0.09 -14.22
C SER A 74 -7.48 0.66 -13.15
N ALA A 75 -7.30 1.99 -13.16
CA ALA A 75 -6.49 2.67 -12.15
C ALA A 75 -7.06 2.49 -10.72
N ARG A 76 -8.39 2.35 -10.55
CA ARG A 76 -8.99 2.04 -9.25
C ARG A 76 -9.04 0.53 -8.98
N GLY A 77 -9.10 -0.28 -10.03
CA GLY A 77 -9.50 -1.67 -9.91
C GLY A 77 -11.00 -1.82 -9.65
N PHE A 78 -11.45 -3.07 -9.55
CA PHE A 78 -12.85 -3.39 -9.33
C PHE A 78 -13.25 -3.30 -7.85
N GLY A 79 -12.31 -3.61 -6.94
CA GLY A 79 -12.59 -3.68 -5.50
C GLY A 79 -13.56 -4.80 -5.11
N ILE A 80 -13.78 -5.73 -6.04
CA ILE A 80 -14.59 -6.91 -5.87
C ILE A 80 -13.92 -8.04 -6.66
N ARG A 81 -14.02 -9.25 -6.15
CA ARG A 81 -13.44 -10.42 -6.79
C ARG A 81 -14.22 -10.77 -8.05
N VAL A 82 -13.50 -10.92 -9.15
CA VAL A 82 -14.03 -11.44 -10.41
C VAL A 82 -13.33 -12.75 -10.76
N ILE A 83 -13.89 -13.52 -11.71
CA ILE A 83 -13.34 -14.84 -12.13
C ILE A 83 -11.85 -14.76 -12.53
N GLN A 84 -11.42 -13.60 -13.03
CA GLN A 84 -10.05 -13.35 -13.49
C GLN A 84 -9.15 -12.72 -12.42
N SER A 85 -9.65 -12.47 -11.20
CA SER A 85 -8.84 -11.90 -10.12
C SER A 85 -7.77 -12.90 -9.68
N ALA A 86 -6.51 -12.48 -9.77
CA ALA A 86 -5.38 -13.28 -9.33
C ALA A 86 -5.27 -13.31 -7.80
N GLU A 87 -4.83 -14.43 -7.22
CA GLU A 87 -4.43 -14.47 -5.81
C GLU A 87 -3.33 -13.45 -5.54
N GLY A 88 -3.36 -12.80 -4.37
CA GLY A 88 -2.42 -11.72 -4.03
C GLY A 88 -2.79 -10.33 -4.56
N SER A 89 -3.89 -10.20 -5.32
CA SER A 89 -4.36 -8.93 -5.90
C SER A 89 -5.23 -8.11 -4.94
N ASP A 90 -5.42 -6.81 -5.23
CA ASP A 90 -6.34 -5.95 -4.45
C ASP A 90 -7.79 -6.44 -4.59
N SER A 91 -8.19 -6.84 -5.80
CA SER A 91 -9.51 -7.41 -6.05
C SER A 91 -9.70 -8.79 -5.42
N TRP A 92 -8.64 -9.52 -5.09
CA TRP A 92 -8.74 -10.79 -4.34
C TRP A 92 -9.30 -10.57 -2.94
N VAL A 93 -9.03 -9.42 -2.33
CA VAL A 93 -9.53 -9.09 -0.98
C VAL A 93 -11.05 -8.87 -0.96
N ASP A 94 -11.67 -8.63 -2.12
CA ASP A 94 -13.13 -8.49 -2.28
C ASP A 94 -13.75 -7.38 -1.39
N ASP A 95 -13.04 -6.26 -1.24
CA ASP A 95 -13.50 -5.10 -0.48
C ASP A 95 -13.42 -3.81 -1.32
N PRO A 96 -14.53 -3.04 -1.48
CA PRO A 96 -14.53 -1.80 -2.26
C PRO A 96 -13.52 -0.74 -1.79
N ILE A 97 -13.05 -0.79 -0.55
CA ILE A 97 -12.04 0.14 -0.04
C ILE A 97 -10.70 0.01 -0.78
N THR A 98 -10.43 -1.16 -1.37
CA THR A 98 -9.20 -1.38 -2.17
C THR A 98 -9.19 -0.59 -3.48
N ARG A 99 -10.30 0.10 -3.82
CA ARG A 99 -10.35 1.08 -4.91
C ARG A 99 -9.66 2.40 -4.57
N HIS A 100 -9.42 2.64 -3.28
CA HIS A 100 -8.82 3.85 -2.73
C HIS A 100 -7.54 3.57 -1.95
N ILE A 101 -7.36 2.34 -1.49
CA ILE A 101 -6.20 1.89 -0.73
C ILE A 101 -5.64 0.68 -1.46
N ILE A 102 -4.66 0.94 -2.33
CA ILE A 102 -4.15 -0.03 -3.29
C ILE A 102 -2.84 -0.62 -2.79
N SER A 103 -2.46 -1.78 -3.34
CA SER A 103 -1.11 -2.32 -3.22
C SER A 103 -0.38 -2.28 -4.55
N LEU A 104 0.94 -2.09 -4.49
CA LEU A 104 1.85 -2.28 -5.61
C LEU A 104 2.88 -3.35 -5.25
N GLN A 105 3.15 -4.25 -6.19
CA GLN A 105 4.29 -5.16 -6.12
C GLN A 105 5.41 -4.54 -6.95
N ILE A 106 6.53 -4.24 -6.31
CA ILE A 106 7.73 -3.73 -6.98
C ILE A 106 8.65 -4.91 -7.23
N ASN A 107 8.75 -5.32 -8.49
CA ASN A 107 9.65 -6.39 -8.88
C ASN A 107 11.09 -5.86 -8.86
N LYS A 108 11.91 -6.39 -7.95
CA LYS A 108 13.35 -6.14 -7.93
C LYS A 108 14.04 -7.35 -8.51
N GLU A 109 14.35 -7.27 -9.80
CA GLU A 109 14.98 -8.35 -10.57
C GLU A 109 16.26 -8.91 -9.91
N GLU A 110 16.94 -8.12 -9.08
CA GLU A 110 18.20 -8.48 -8.41
C GLU A 110 18.05 -9.18 -7.03
N GLU A 111 16.91 -9.05 -6.34
CA GLU A 111 16.75 -9.52 -4.93
C GLU A 111 15.83 -10.75 -4.79
N GLY A 112 15.21 -11.24 -5.86
CA GLY A 112 14.46 -12.51 -5.89
C GLY A 112 13.10 -12.51 -5.18
N GLU A 113 12.76 -11.45 -4.44
CA GLU A 113 11.48 -11.27 -3.76
C GLU A 113 10.83 -9.92 -4.17
N ASP A 114 9.55 -9.97 -4.58
CA ASP A 114 8.78 -8.77 -4.90
C ASP A 114 8.51 -7.95 -3.64
N GLN A 115 8.81 -6.64 -3.71
CA GLN A 115 8.58 -5.73 -2.60
C GLN A 115 7.13 -5.21 -2.61
N LEU A 116 6.36 -5.57 -1.60
CA LEU A 116 4.98 -5.09 -1.41
C LEU A 116 4.96 -3.66 -0.84
N LEU A 117 4.31 -2.75 -1.55
CA LEU A 117 4.02 -1.39 -1.11
C LEU A 117 2.55 -1.26 -0.75
N TRP A 118 2.25 -1.25 0.55
CA TRP A 118 0.90 -1.05 1.09
C TRP A 118 0.96 -0.39 2.48
N PRO A 119 -0.05 0.40 2.89
CA PRO A 119 -1.16 0.90 2.07
C PRO A 119 -0.71 2.02 1.16
N LEU A 120 -1.18 2.06 -0.09
CA LEU A 120 -0.98 3.19 -0.98
C LEU A 120 -2.32 3.87 -1.25
N ILE A 121 -2.43 5.11 -0.82
CA ILE A 121 -3.65 5.91 -0.95
C ILE A 121 -3.74 6.40 -2.39
N LEU A 122 -4.75 5.95 -3.12
CA LEU A 122 -5.02 6.39 -4.47
C LEU A 122 -6.12 7.46 -4.49
N HIS A 123 -5.80 8.58 -5.10
CA HIS A 123 -6.78 9.58 -5.50
C HIS A 123 -6.64 9.94 -6.97
N ILE A 124 -7.76 10.19 -7.62
CA ILE A 124 -7.80 10.59 -9.02
C ILE A 124 -8.42 11.99 -9.08
N LYS A 125 -7.65 12.95 -9.58
CA LYS A 125 -8.07 14.35 -9.78
C LYS A 125 -7.84 14.74 -11.23
N GLY A 126 -8.91 14.80 -12.02
CA GLY A 126 -8.82 15.05 -13.46
C GLY A 126 -7.98 13.98 -14.15
N HIS A 127 -6.91 14.41 -14.84
CA HIS A 127 -5.97 13.52 -15.54
C HIS A 127 -4.81 13.04 -14.68
N TYR A 128 -4.86 13.25 -13.36
CA TYR A 128 -3.78 12.89 -12.45
C TYR A 128 -4.19 11.80 -11.47
N CYS A 129 -3.30 10.83 -11.28
CA CYS A 129 -3.35 9.87 -10.18
C CYS A 129 -2.36 10.32 -9.09
N ILE A 130 -2.86 10.56 -7.89
CA ILE A 130 -2.07 10.94 -6.72
C ILE A 130 -1.96 9.71 -5.83
N LEU A 131 -0.73 9.30 -5.54
CA LEU A 131 -0.40 8.17 -4.70
C LEU A 131 0.30 8.67 -3.43
N VAL A 132 -0.28 8.42 -2.26
CA VAL A 132 0.31 8.78 -0.97
C VAL A 132 0.66 7.51 -0.22
N LEU A 133 1.91 7.40 0.23
CA LEU A 133 2.36 6.32 1.11
C LEU A 133 2.44 6.83 2.54
N PRO A 134 1.48 6.50 3.42
CA PRO A 134 1.52 6.89 4.82
C PRO A 134 2.56 6.09 5.60
N LEU A 135 2.93 6.61 6.76
CA LEU A 135 3.65 5.85 7.79
C LEU A 135 2.66 4.89 8.46
N VAL A 136 2.95 3.60 8.38
CA VAL A 136 2.24 2.53 9.10
C VAL A 136 3.26 1.64 9.82
N GLU A 137 2.85 1.03 10.92
CA GLU A 137 3.72 0.05 11.59
C GLU A 137 3.93 -1.21 10.73
N PRO A 138 5.11 -1.83 10.75
CA PRO A 138 5.45 -2.97 9.89
C PRO A 138 4.52 -4.17 10.05
N ARG A 139 4.06 -4.48 11.27
CA ARG A 139 3.00 -5.48 11.52
C ARG A 139 1.73 -5.32 10.67
N HIS A 140 1.34 -4.10 10.31
CA HIS A 140 0.16 -3.87 9.49
C HIS A 140 0.40 -4.27 8.02
N LEU A 141 1.60 -4.04 7.50
CA LEU A 141 2.00 -4.51 6.17
C LEU A 141 2.02 -6.04 6.13
N ASN A 142 2.57 -6.67 7.18
CA ASN A 142 2.59 -8.13 7.32
C ASN A 142 1.18 -8.72 7.43
N ALA A 143 0.28 -8.08 8.18
CA ALA A 143 -1.12 -8.48 8.26
C ALA A 143 -1.81 -8.41 6.89
N TYR A 144 -1.63 -7.32 6.14
CA TYR A 144 -2.19 -7.19 4.78
C TYR A 144 -1.64 -8.25 3.83
N ALA A 145 -0.32 -8.50 3.84
CA ALA A 145 0.31 -9.53 3.01
C ALA A 145 -0.29 -10.92 3.25
N ARG A 146 -0.63 -11.25 4.52
CA ARG A 146 -1.34 -12.50 4.87
C ARG A 146 -2.76 -12.52 4.31
N ILE A 147 -3.52 -11.42 4.45
CA ILE A 147 -4.89 -11.31 3.91
C ILE A 147 -4.92 -11.56 2.40
N CYS A 148 -3.97 -11.01 1.66
CA CYS A 148 -3.88 -11.17 0.20
C CYS A 148 -3.69 -12.62 -0.28
N LYS A 149 -3.23 -13.53 0.58
CA LYS A 149 -3.05 -14.96 0.27
C LYS A 149 -4.15 -15.86 0.84
N ARG A 150 -5.06 -15.33 1.66
CA ARG A 150 -6.14 -16.13 2.22
C ARG A 150 -7.19 -16.45 1.17
N SER A 151 -7.69 -17.68 1.17
CA SER A 151 -8.76 -18.13 0.27
C SER A 151 -10.15 -17.70 0.74
N ASP A 152 -10.30 -17.30 2.01
CA ASP A 152 -11.58 -16.94 2.63
C ASP A 152 -11.96 -15.46 2.50
N CYS A 153 -11.24 -14.69 1.67
CA CYS A 153 -11.52 -13.28 1.39
C CYS A 153 -11.56 -12.38 2.64
N GLY A 154 -10.95 -12.79 3.77
CA GLY A 154 -11.07 -12.06 5.05
C GLY A 154 -12.49 -12.04 5.61
N ASN A 155 -13.38 -12.91 5.12
CA ASN A 155 -14.79 -12.89 5.43
C ASN A 155 -15.11 -13.76 6.64
N ALA A 156 -14.96 -13.17 7.82
CA ALA A 156 -15.77 -13.53 8.96
C ALA A 156 -16.16 -12.23 9.66
N ILE A 157 -17.44 -11.87 9.56
CA ILE A 157 -18.06 -10.84 10.39
C ILE A 157 -17.76 -11.20 11.85
N GLY A 158 -16.90 -10.41 12.50
CA GLY A 158 -16.46 -10.63 13.88
C GLY A 158 -15.13 -11.38 14.08
N ALA A 159 -14.37 -11.67 13.02
CA ALA A 159 -13.00 -12.19 13.17
C ALA A 159 -11.97 -11.05 13.26
N ASP A 160 -11.00 -11.25 14.15
CA ASP A 160 -9.98 -10.26 14.57
C ASP A 160 -9.00 -9.84 13.44
N GLU A 161 -9.04 -10.50 12.27
CA GLU A 161 -8.06 -10.34 11.18
C GLU A 161 -8.68 -9.97 9.81
N SER A 162 -9.74 -9.16 9.79
CA SER A 162 -10.33 -8.63 8.54
C SER A 162 -9.55 -7.42 7.99
N LEU A 163 -9.71 -7.09 6.71
CA LEU A 163 -9.15 -5.83 6.16
C LEU A 163 -9.74 -4.61 6.88
N SER A 164 -11.03 -4.65 7.22
CA SER A 164 -11.72 -3.56 7.92
C SER A 164 -11.12 -3.30 9.31
N SER A 165 -10.84 -4.35 10.11
CA SER A 165 -10.17 -4.18 11.41
C SER A 165 -8.77 -3.62 11.25
N LEU A 166 -8.01 -4.14 10.27
CA LEU A 166 -6.68 -3.62 9.95
C LEU A 166 -6.68 -2.13 9.58
N LEU A 167 -7.66 -1.68 8.79
CA LEU A 167 -7.76 -0.28 8.37
C LEU A 167 -8.22 0.65 9.50
N LEU A 168 -9.06 0.17 10.42
CA LEU A 168 -9.46 0.93 11.61
C LEU A 168 -8.28 1.23 12.52
N ASP A 169 -7.32 0.30 12.60
CA ASP A 169 -6.09 0.44 13.38
C ASP A 169 -5.06 1.38 12.74
N LEU A 170 -5.33 1.89 11.53
CA LEU A 170 -4.43 2.80 10.81
C LEU A 170 -4.91 4.25 10.98
N PRO A 171 -4.29 5.07 11.85
CA PRO A 171 -4.70 6.44 12.09
C PRO A 171 -4.61 7.29 10.82
N SER A 172 -3.66 6.96 9.94
CA SER A 172 -3.47 7.58 8.63
C SER A 172 -4.65 7.37 7.69
N ILE A 173 -5.50 6.37 7.94
CA ILE A 173 -6.67 5.98 7.13
C ILE A 173 -7.97 6.45 7.79
N THR A 174 -8.11 6.25 9.10
CA THR A 174 -9.29 6.74 9.85
C THR A 174 -9.29 8.26 10.05
N GLY A 175 -8.13 8.91 9.99
CA GLY A 175 -7.97 10.37 10.02
C GLY A 175 -8.20 11.09 8.68
N TYR A 176 -8.58 10.38 7.62
CA TYR A 176 -8.72 10.93 6.26
C TYR A 176 -9.65 12.14 6.17
N GLY A 177 -10.63 12.30 7.07
CA GLY A 177 -11.48 13.49 7.08
C GLY A 177 -10.69 14.80 7.19
N HIS A 178 -9.48 14.79 7.76
CA HIS A 178 -8.65 15.97 7.97
C HIS A 178 -7.43 16.05 7.01
N LEU A 179 -6.89 14.92 6.57
CA LEU A 179 -5.67 14.87 5.74
C LEU A 179 -5.86 15.49 4.33
N TRP A 180 -7.09 15.48 3.82
CA TRP A 180 -7.44 16.08 2.52
C TRP A 180 -7.32 17.61 2.53
N LEU A 181 -7.65 18.26 3.65
CA LEU A 181 -7.50 19.71 3.79
C LEU A 181 -6.03 20.12 3.76
N ASP A 182 -5.14 19.36 4.40
CA ASP A 182 -3.72 19.70 4.45
C ASP A 182 -2.99 19.44 3.12
N ILE A 183 -3.38 18.40 2.36
CA ILE A 183 -2.81 18.14 1.03
C ILE A 183 -3.32 19.17 -0.01
N LEU A 184 -4.55 19.67 0.12
CA LEU A 184 -5.10 20.72 -0.76
C LEU A 184 -4.62 22.13 -0.40
N LEU A 185 -4.22 22.42 0.83
CA LEU A 185 -3.75 23.74 1.25
C LEU A 185 -2.27 24.05 0.89
N VAL A 186 -1.54 23.07 0.36
CA VAL A 186 -0.13 23.23 -0.08
C VAL A 186 0.00 23.25 -1.63
N THR A 187 -1.11 23.38 -2.36
CA THR A 187 -1.17 23.63 -3.81
C THR A 187 -2.08 24.80 -4.13
#